data_AF-A0A0G3LY17-F1
#
_entry.id   AF-A0A0G3LY17-F1
#
_cell.length_a   1.000
_cell.length_b   1.000
_cell.length_c   1.000
_cell.angle_alpha   90.00
_cell.angle_beta   90.00
_cell.angle_gamma   90.00
#
_symmetry.space_group_name_H-M   'P 1'
#
loop_
_entity.id
_entity.type
_entity.pdbx_description
1 polymer ?
#
loop_
_entity_poly.entity_id
_entity_poly.type
_entity_poly.pdbx_seq_one_letter_code
_entity_poly.pdbx_strand_id
1 'polypeptide(L)'
;MMDPVQILNKILFLCVISFTTLSCSAQKINVNNIVDTYIDYYSSRNKIFNPSKTFLQLGIDNEEDNLKEKNIYINNNCFDCIGKINEKDSIIEYRGYKVVIYANNVENKNILLSNFKNTKKTNAFFLNKFDDNIINDVGSWTFNYNENAKISFFCNSNPMKNMKEDMKEIKQKLGIQNVRDCVSALLNDTK
;
A
#
# COMPACT_ATOMS: atom_id res chain seq x y z
N MET A 1 -50.22 29.03 9.18
CA MET A 1 -49.80 28.57 7.84
C MET A 1 -48.37 29.04 7.63
N MET A 2 -47.44 28.12 7.32
CA MET A 2 -46.06 28.51 7.00
C MET A 2 -46.02 29.21 5.65
N ASP A 3 -45.23 30.28 5.56
CA ASP A 3 -45.05 31.06 4.35
C ASP A 3 -44.36 30.19 3.27
N PRO A 4 -44.85 30.15 2.01
CA PRO A 4 -44.24 29.39 0.93
C PRO A 4 -42.73 29.64 0.74
N VAL A 5 -42.23 30.84 1.07
CA VAL A 5 -40.80 31.16 1.02
C VAL A 5 -39.99 30.38 2.06
N GLN A 6 -40.55 30.14 3.24
CA GLN A 6 -39.90 29.37 4.31
C GLN A 6 -39.83 27.87 3.99
N ILE A 7 -40.81 27.35 3.24
CA ILE A 7 -40.83 25.96 2.78
C ILE A 7 -39.73 25.75 1.73
N LEU A 8 -39.61 26.66 0.76
CA LEU A 8 -38.60 26.59 -0.29
C LEU A 8 -37.17 26.63 0.28
N ASN A 9 -36.91 27.52 1.25
CA ASN A 9 -35.61 27.63 1.91
C ASN A 9 -35.22 26.36 2.68
N LYS A 10 -36.17 25.69 3.34
CA LYS A 10 -35.93 24.41 4.01
C LYS A 10 -35.59 23.29 3.04
N ILE A 11 -36.30 23.21 1.91
CA ILE A 11 -36.03 22.21 0.87
C ILE A 11 -34.63 22.43 0.27
N LEU A 12 -34.28 23.69 -0.03
CA LEU A 12 -32.96 24.03 -0.57
C LEU A 12 -31.84 23.65 0.42
N PHE A 13 -32.03 23.95 1.70
CA PHE A 13 -31.07 23.61 2.75
C PHE A 13 -30.89 22.10 2.92
N LEU A 14 -31.98 21.32 2.87
CA LEU A 14 -31.94 19.86 2.89
C LEU A 14 -31.26 19.28 1.64
N CYS A 15 -31.47 19.86 0.46
CA CYS A 15 -30.79 19.45 -0.76
C CYS A 15 -29.28 19.72 -0.67
N VAL A 16 -28.85 20.88 -0.18
CA VAL A 16 -27.42 21.20 -0.01
C VAL A 16 -26.75 20.23 0.97
N ILE A 17 -27.39 19.94 2.12
CA ILE A 17 -26.86 18.95 3.08
C ILE A 17 -26.78 17.55 2.45
N SER A 18 -27.79 17.16 1.68
CA SER A 18 -27.80 15.86 0.99
C SER A 18 -26.68 15.77 -0.06
N PHE A 19 -26.43 16.83 -0.83
CA PHE A 19 -25.31 16.86 -1.78
C PHE A 19 -23.93 16.81 -1.10
N THR A 20 -23.78 17.48 0.05
CA THR A 20 -22.51 17.42 0.81
C THR A 20 -22.27 16.07 1.49
N THR A 21 -23.31 15.33 1.85
CA THR A 21 -23.20 14.01 2.52
C THR A 21 -23.19 12.82 1.54
N LEU A 22 -23.74 12.98 0.33
CA LEU A 22 -23.69 11.98 -0.76
C LEU A 22 -22.42 12.07 -1.61
N SER A 23 -21.53 13.02 -1.31
CA SER A 23 -20.19 13.09 -1.88
C SER A 23 -19.31 11.98 -1.30
N CYS A 24 -19.67 10.73 -1.58
CA CYS A 24 -18.86 9.55 -1.33
C CYS A 24 -17.63 9.67 -2.24
N SER A 25 -16.63 10.41 -1.78
CA SER A 25 -15.36 10.53 -2.47
C SER A 25 -14.77 9.13 -2.52
N ALA A 26 -14.80 8.51 -3.70
CA ALA A 26 -14.13 7.24 -3.93
C ALA A 26 -12.69 7.40 -3.46
N GLN A 27 -12.31 6.64 -2.44
CA GLN A 27 -11.00 6.72 -1.84
C GLN A 27 -9.97 6.32 -2.89
N LYS A 28 -9.32 7.32 -3.50
CA LYS A 28 -8.29 7.07 -4.51
C LYS A 28 -7.04 6.52 -3.85
N ILE A 29 -6.45 5.51 -4.47
CA ILE A 29 -5.18 4.96 -4.05
C ILE A 29 -4.09 6.04 -4.11
N ASN A 30 -3.43 6.26 -2.97
CA ASN A 30 -2.31 7.18 -2.87
C ASN A 30 -1.06 6.37 -2.53
N VAL A 31 -0.26 6.07 -3.55
CA VAL A 31 0.95 5.24 -3.41
C VAL A 31 1.92 5.85 -2.42
N ASN A 32 2.13 7.18 -2.45
CA ASN A 32 2.96 7.87 -1.47
C ASN A 32 2.45 7.64 -0.04
N ASN A 33 1.15 7.78 0.20
CA ASN A 33 0.57 7.55 1.53
C ASN A 33 0.73 6.09 2.00
N ILE A 34 0.59 5.12 1.09
CA ILE A 34 0.85 3.71 1.40
C ILE A 34 2.29 3.51 1.83
N VAL A 35 3.24 4.00 1.04
CA VAL A 35 4.68 3.85 1.31
C VAL A 35 5.09 4.60 2.57
N ASP A 36 4.59 5.83 2.78
CA ASP A 36 4.87 6.63 3.97
C ASP A 36 4.35 5.95 5.23
N THR A 37 3.09 5.49 5.19
CA THR A 37 2.48 4.79 6.32
C THR A 37 3.24 3.50 6.63
N TYR A 38 3.65 2.76 5.60
CA TYR A 38 4.45 1.56 5.76
C TYR A 38 5.80 1.86 6.43
N ILE A 39 6.53 2.88 5.93
CA ILE A 39 7.81 3.29 6.50
C ILE A 39 7.64 3.71 7.97
N ASP A 40 6.68 4.59 8.26
CA ASP A 40 6.48 5.15 9.59
C ASP A 40 6.03 4.06 10.58
N TYR A 41 5.20 3.11 10.13
CA TYR A 41 4.71 2.01 10.95
C TYR A 41 5.84 1.06 11.39
N TYR A 42 6.72 0.68 10.46
CA TYR A 42 7.80 -0.27 10.75
C TYR A 42 9.02 0.39 11.38
N SER A 43 9.37 1.62 11.00
CA SER A 43 10.51 2.34 11.57
C SER A 43 10.33 2.60 13.06
N SER A 44 9.10 2.81 13.54
CA SER A 44 8.81 3.00 14.96
C SER A 44 8.83 1.71 15.79
N ARG A 45 8.84 0.53 15.15
CA ARG A 45 8.66 -0.78 15.83
C ARG A 45 9.86 -1.71 15.68
N ASN A 46 10.59 -1.61 14.59
CA ASN A 46 11.72 -2.48 14.30
C ASN A 46 12.97 -1.66 14.00
N LYS A 47 13.98 -1.74 14.89
CA LYS A 47 15.26 -1.04 14.72
C LYS A 47 16.02 -1.45 13.45
N ILE A 48 15.77 -2.66 12.94
CA ILE A 48 16.37 -3.13 11.68
C ILE A 48 15.75 -2.40 10.48
N PHE A 49 14.49 -1.96 10.59
CA PHE A 49 13.81 -1.22 9.54
C PHE A 49 14.32 0.23 9.45
N ASN A 50 15.41 0.42 8.71
CA ASN A 50 16.01 1.71 8.44
C ASN A 50 16.69 1.69 7.06
N PRO A 51 16.91 2.86 6.42
CA PRO A 51 17.36 2.90 5.03
C PRO A 51 18.78 2.39 4.79
N SER A 52 19.61 2.21 5.83
CA SER A 52 20.95 1.64 5.68
C SER A 52 20.96 0.11 5.78
N LYS A 53 19.91 -0.50 6.33
CA LYS A 53 19.80 -1.96 6.50
C LYS A 53 18.70 -2.61 5.69
N THR A 54 17.74 -1.83 5.20
CA THR A 54 16.52 -2.32 4.55
C THR A 54 16.27 -1.59 3.24
N PHE A 55 15.83 -2.35 2.24
CA PHE A 55 15.21 -1.83 1.03
C PHE A 55 13.75 -2.25 0.97
N LEU A 56 12.97 -1.55 0.16
CA LEU A 56 11.55 -1.83 -0.06
C LEU A 56 11.37 -2.50 -1.41
N GLN A 57 10.41 -3.42 -1.53
CA GLN A 57 9.86 -3.79 -2.83
C GLN A 57 8.45 -3.25 -2.92
N LEU A 58 8.16 -2.57 -4.02
CA LEU A 58 6.85 -2.02 -4.30
C LEU A 58 6.43 -2.56 -5.66
N GLY A 59 5.29 -3.24 -5.70
CA GLY A 59 4.82 -3.88 -6.91
C GLY A 59 3.37 -3.65 -7.23
N ILE A 60 3.03 -3.91 -8.49
CA ILE A 60 1.68 -3.78 -9.03
C ILE A 60 1.40 -4.88 -10.06
N ASP A 61 0.40 -5.70 -9.79
CA ASP A 61 -0.01 -6.78 -10.68
C ASP A 61 -1.51 -6.71 -10.97
N ASN A 62 -1.92 -7.39 -12.05
CA ASN A 62 -3.35 -7.63 -12.27
C ASN A 62 -3.82 -8.68 -11.27
N GLU A 63 -5.08 -8.60 -10.84
CA GLU A 63 -5.70 -9.75 -10.18
C GLU A 63 -5.87 -10.89 -11.21
N GLU A 64 -5.57 -12.12 -10.77
CA GLU A 64 -5.50 -13.31 -11.63
C GLU A 64 -6.82 -13.55 -12.39
N ASP A 65 -7.94 -13.35 -11.71
CA ASP A 65 -9.29 -13.59 -12.25
C ASP A 65 -10.01 -12.32 -12.72
N ASN A 66 -9.45 -11.13 -12.49
CA ASN A 66 -10.09 -9.86 -12.86
C ASN A 66 -9.08 -8.78 -13.29
N LEU A 67 -8.90 -8.61 -14.59
CA LEU A 67 -7.97 -7.62 -15.15
C LEU A 67 -8.31 -6.15 -14.83
N LYS A 68 -9.56 -5.87 -14.42
CA LYS A 68 -10.02 -4.55 -13.98
C LYS A 68 -9.64 -4.24 -12.53
N GLU A 69 -9.23 -5.26 -11.79
CA GLU A 69 -8.69 -5.14 -10.44
C GLU A 69 -7.17 -5.31 -10.49
N LYS A 70 -6.52 -4.52 -9.64
CA LYS A 70 -5.07 -4.45 -9.54
C LYS A 70 -4.68 -4.66 -8.10
N ASN A 71 -3.57 -5.37 -7.89
CA ASN A 71 -2.96 -5.57 -6.59
C ASN A 71 -1.72 -4.69 -6.48
N ILE A 72 -1.71 -3.70 -5.59
CA ILE A 72 -0.49 -3.03 -5.15
C ILE A 72 0.02 -3.74 -3.90
N TYR A 73 1.30 -4.07 -3.88
CA TYR A 73 1.93 -4.64 -2.69
C TYR A 73 3.21 -3.89 -2.34
N ILE A 74 3.47 -3.81 -1.04
CA ILE A 74 4.72 -3.32 -0.50
C ILE A 74 5.23 -4.31 0.54
N ASN A 75 6.50 -4.67 0.42
CA ASN A 75 7.21 -5.42 1.43
C ASN A 75 8.57 -4.78 1.69
N ASN A 76 9.30 -5.33 2.64
CA ASN A 76 10.66 -4.92 2.90
C ASN A 76 11.57 -6.13 3.09
N ASN A 77 12.83 -5.93 2.74
CA ASN A 77 13.87 -6.93 2.76
C ASN A 77 15.14 -6.31 3.31
N CYS A 78 15.95 -7.08 4.03
CA CYS A 78 17.23 -6.55 4.52
C CYS A 78 18.36 -6.76 3.51
N PHE A 79 19.31 -5.82 3.42
CA PHE A 79 20.43 -5.91 2.48
C PHE A 79 21.36 -7.11 2.77
N ASP A 80 21.38 -7.53 4.03
CA ASP A 80 22.19 -8.65 4.54
C ASP A 80 21.35 -9.94 4.70
N CYS A 81 20.08 -9.91 4.29
CA CYS A 81 19.19 -11.06 4.31
C CYS A 81 19.49 -11.95 3.11
N ILE A 82 19.28 -13.25 3.28
CA ILE A 82 19.38 -14.21 2.18
C ILE A 82 18.32 -13.86 1.15
N GLY A 83 18.67 -13.88 -0.15
CA GLY A 83 17.74 -13.53 -1.23
C GLY A 83 18.38 -12.89 -2.47
N LYS A 84 17.64 -12.86 -3.59
CA LYS A 84 18.06 -12.20 -4.84
C LYS A 84 17.03 -11.19 -5.33
N ILE A 85 17.49 -9.98 -5.65
CA ILE A 85 16.76 -9.01 -6.49
C ILE A 85 17.25 -9.19 -7.93
N ASN A 86 16.35 -9.13 -8.90
CA ASN A 86 16.72 -9.14 -10.30
C ASN A 86 17.39 -7.81 -10.66
N GLU A 87 18.62 -7.84 -11.16
CA GLU A 87 19.40 -6.63 -11.52
C GLU A 87 18.73 -5.77 -12.61
N LYS A 88 17.72 -6.31 -13.30
CA LYS A 88 16.93 -5.59 -14.33
C LYS A 88 15.80 -4.74 -13.75
N ASP A 89 15.56 -4.80 -12.45
CA ASP A 89 14.46 -4.09 -11.82
C ASP A 89 14.69 -2.57 -11.82
N SER A 90 13.61 -1.79 -11.90
CA SER A 90 13.73 -0.33 -11.79
C SER A 90 13.87 0.04 -10.34
N ILE A 91 14.96 0.74 -10.01
CA ILE A 91 15.28 1.11 -8.64
C ILE A 91 15.20 2.63 -8.51
N ILE A 92 14.45 3.05 -7.50
CA ILE A 92 14.29 4.46 -7.13
C ILE A 92 14.59 4.64 -5.65
N GLU A 93 14.83 5.87 -5.24
CA GLU A 93 15.00 6.24 -3.85
C GLU A 93 13.81 7.06 -3.37
N TYR A 94 13.30 6.72 -2.19
CA TYR A 94 12.22 7.42 -1.52
C TYR A 94 12.48 7.47 0.00
N ARG A 95 12.48 8.68 0.58
CA ARG A 95 12.79 8.92 2.01
C ARG A 95 14.09 8.22 2.48
N GLY A 96 15.09 8.15 1.60
CA GLY A 96 16.38 7.49 1.85
C GLY A 96 16.37 5.96 1.65
N TYR A 97 15.20 5.33 1.52
CA TYR A 97 15.10 3.91 1.20
C TYR A 97 15.29 3.70 -0.29
N LYS A 98 16.05 2.65 -0.64
CA LYS A 98 16.00 2.10 -2.00
C LYS A 98 14.70 1.32 -2.15
N VAL A 99 14.01 1.54 -3.26
CA VAL A 99 12.74 0.91 -3.60
C VAL A 99 12.88 0.22 -4.94
N VAL A 100 12.68 -1.10 -4.94
CA VAL A 100 12.68 -1.93 -6.13
C VAL A 100 11.26 -2.03 -6.66
N ILE A 101 11.08 -1.73 -7.95
CA ILE A 101 9.76 -1.65 -8.60
C ILE A 101 9.48 -2.92 -9.40
N TYR A 102 8.41 -3.62 -9.01
CA TYR A 102 7.91 -4.83 -9.69
C TYR A 102 6.59 -4.57 -10.40
N ALA A 103 6.41 -5.17 -11.56
CA ALA A 103 5.12 -5.20 -12.25
C ALA A 103 5.08 -6.36 -13.24
N ASN A 104 3.94 -7.04 -13.34
CA ASN A 104 3.71 -8.10 -14.31
C ASN A 104 3.69 -7.63 -15.77
N ASN A 105 3.51 -6.33 -16.05
CA ASN A 105 3.56 -5.74 -17.38
C ASN A 105 3.96 -4.25 -17.38
N VAL A 106 4.23 -3.70 -18.57
CA VAL A 106 4.69 -2.31 -18.76
C VAL A 106 3.62 -1.28 -18.37
N GLU A 107 2.35 -1.57 -18.62
CA GLU A 107 1.24 -0.67 -18.30
C GLU A 107 1.14 -0.45 -16.78
N ASN A 108 1.12 -1.54 -16.02
CA ASN A 108 1.08 -1.52 -14.56
C ASN A 108 2.31 -0.79 -14.00
N LYS A 109 3.51 -1.08 -14.53
CA LYS A 109 4.72 -0.35 -14.15
C LYS A 109 4.57 1.16 -14.31
N ASN A 110 4.00 1.61 -15.44
CA ASN A 110 3.77 3.03 -15.69
C ASN A 110 2.71 3.62 -14.75
N ILE A 111 1.65 2.88 -14.44
CA ILE A 111 0.63 3.29 -13.46
C ILE A 111 1.29 3.52 -12.10
N LEU A 112 2.08 2.56 -11.60
CA LEU A 112 2.72 2.69 -10.29
C LEU A 112 3.71 3.85 -10.25
N LEU A 113 4.60 3.96 -11.24
CA LEU A 113 5.59 5.04 -11.31
C LEU A 113 4.95 6.42 -11.48
N SER A 114 3.85 6.52 -12.23
CA SER A 114 3.13 7.79 -12.38
C SER A 114 2.39 8.22 -11.11
N ASN A 115 2.01 7.29 -10.24
CA ASN A 115 1.36 7.59 -8.97
C ASN A 115 2.35 7.68 -7.79
N PHE A 116 3.60 7.26 -7.94
CA PHE A 116 4.62 7.35 -6.91
C PHE A 116 5.53 8.58 -7.09
N LYS A 117 5.15 9.68 -6.43
CA LYS A 117 5.80 10.99 -6.55
C LYS A 117 6.96 11.17 -5.57
N ASN A 118 7.75 12.23 -5.77
CA ASN A 118 8.89 12.60 -4.92
C ASN A 118 9.99 11.53 -4.82
N THR A 119 10.12 10.73 -5.88
CA THR A 119 11.13 9.68 -6.00
C THR A 119 12.35 10.22 -6.74
N LYS A 120 13.53 9.66 -6.45
CA LYS A 120 14.76 9.95 -7.18
C LYS A 120 15.23 8.70 -7.91
N LYS A 121 15.83 8.87 -9.08
CA LYS A 121 16.57 7.77 -9.71
C LYS A 121 17.77 7.43 -8.84
N THR A 122 18.07 6.15 -8.68
CA THR A 122 19.24 5.69 -7.95
C THR A 122 19.89 4.53 -8.69
N ASN A 123 21.14 4.25 -8.37
CA ASN A 123 21.89 3.18 -9.00
C ASN A 123 21.42 1.82 -8.47
N ALA A 124 21.59 0.80 -9.30
CA ALA A 124 21.47 -0.57 -8.85
C ALA A 124 22.43 -0.85 -7.68
N PHE A 125 22.05 -1.82 -6.86
CA PHE A 125 22.82 -2.24 -5.70
C PHE A 125 22.91 -3.75 -5.66
N PHE A 126 24.03 -4.24 -5.14
CA PHE A 126 24.26 -5.66 -4.97
C PHE A 126 23.68 -6.12 -3.63
N LEU A 127 23.03 -7.29 -3.65
CA LEU A 127 22.67 -7.99 -2.43
C LEU A 127 23.85 -8.86 -1.97
N ASN A 128 24.14 -8.82 -0.68
CA ASN A 128 25.20 -9.62 -0.09
C ASN A 128 24.71 -11.06 0.17
N LYS A 129 24.38 -11.84 -0.88
CA LYS A 129 24.44 -13.33 -0.96
C LYS A 129 23.70 -13.89 -2.19
N PHE A 130 24.28 -14.95 -2.76
CA PHE A 130 23.72 -15.79 -3.83
C PHE A 130 23.08 -17.05 -3.22
N ASP A 131 21.90 -16.94 -2.62
CA ASP A 131 21.15 -18.13 -2.22
C ASP A 131 19.65 -17.85 -2.40
N ASP A 132 18.93 -18.84 -2.90
CA ASP A 132 17.63 -18.70 -3.59
C ASP A 132 16.42 -18.48 -2.64
N ASN A 133 16.69 -18.30 -1.34
CA ASN A 133 15.67 -18.24 -0.29
C ASN A 133 15.56 -16.84 0.32
N ILE A 134 14.69 -15.99 -0.23
CA ILE A 134 14.32 -14.69 0.38
C ILE A 134 13.46 -14.94 1.62
N ILE A 135 13.95 -14.56 2.81
CA ILE A 135 13.13 -14.55 4.03
C ILE A 135 12.54 -13.14 4.21
N ASN A 136 11.21 -13.03 4.05
CA ASN A 136 10.44 -11.82 4.31
C ASN A 136 10.28 -11.61 5.83
N ASP A 137 11.25 -10.96 6.46
CA ASP A 137 11.40 -11.01 7.92
C ASP A 137 10.60 -9.96 8.72
N VAL A 138 9.88 -9.04 8.05
CA VAL A 138 9.33 -7.85 8.73
C VAL A 138 7.88 -7.52 8.34
N GLY A 139 7.45 -7.80 7.12
CA GLY A 139 6.03 -7.91 6.75
C GLY A 139 5.68 -7.35 5.38
N SER A 140 4.53 -7.76 4.84
CA SER A 140 4.06 -7.34 3.52
C SER A 140 2.62 -6.86 3.58
N TRP A 141 2.32 -5.79 2.86
CA TRP A 141 0.98 -5.25 2.69
C TRP A 141 0.55 -5.42 1.25
N THR A 142 -0.70 -5.83 1.04
CA THR A 142 -1.31 -5.95 -0.29
C THR A 142 -2.66 -5.25 -0.30
N PHE A 143 -2.89 -4.45 -1.34
CA PHE A 143 -4.11 -3.69 -1.57
C PHE A 143 -4.68 -4.09 -2.92
N ASN A 144 -5.90 -4.62 -2.94
CA ASN A 144 -6.64 -4.75 -4.18
C ASN A 144 -7.47 -3.48 -4.39
N TYR A 145 -7.44 -2.95 -5.61
CA TYR A 145 -8.27 -1.83 -6.02
C TYR A 145 -8.77 -2.00 -7.45
N ASN A 146 -9.92 -1.41 -7.73
CA ASN A 146 -10.52 -1.41 -9.06
C ASN A 146 -10.10 -0.20 -9.91
N GLU A 147 -10.57 -0.15 -11.16
CA GLU A 147 -10.35 0.96 -12.11
C GLU A 147 -10.75 2.36 -11.58
N ASN A 148 -11.64 2.44 -10.57
CA ASN A 148 -12.03 3.69 -9.90
C ASN A 148 -11.16 4.01 -8.68
N ALA A 149 -10.04 3.31 -8.52
CA ALA A 149 -9.11 3.39 -7.40
C ALA A 149 -9.71 3.03 -6.04
N LYS A 150 -10.91 2.44 -6.00
CA LYS A 150 -11.56 2.01 -4.76
C LYS A 150 -10.90 0.74 -4.25
N ILE A 151 -10.42 0.78 -3.02
CA ILE A 151 -9.82 -0.37 -2.34
C ILE A 151 -10.93 -1.32 -1.89
N SER A 152 -10.90 -2.55 -2.38
CA SER A 152 -11.85 -3.62 -2.04
C SER A 152 -11.31 -4.50 -0.89
N PHE A 153 -9.98 -4.63 -0.81
CA PHE A 153 -9.32 -5.59 0.06
C PHE A 153 -7.93 -5.12 0.52
N PHE A 154 -7.58 -5.45 1.77
CA PHE A 154 -6.29 -5.17 2.38
C PHE A 154 -5.78 -6.42 3.13
N CYS A 155 -4.61 -6.93 2.71
CA CYS A 155 -3.85 -7.94 3.46
C CYS A 155 -2.69 -7.27 4.19
N ASN A 156 -2.45 -7.73 5.43
CA ASN A 156 -1.18 -7.55 6.12
C ASN A 156 -0.63 -8.94 6.48
N SER A 157 0.51 -9.32 5.89
CA SER A 157 1.26 -10.53 6.21
C SER A 157 2.49 -10.15 7.02
N ASN A 158 2.30 -10.00 8.32
CA ASN A 158 3.36 -9.73 9.27
C ASN A 158 3.21 -10.68 10.47
N PRO A 159 4.29 -11.28 11.00
CA PRO A 159 4.27 -11.97 12.29
C PRO A 159 4.05 -10.98 13.45
N MET A 160 2.87 -10.36 13.53
CA MET A 160 2.51 -9.46 14.63
C MET A 160 1.75 -10.18 15.72
N LYS A 161 2.07 -9.84 16.96
CA LYS A 161 1.40 -10.39 18.15
C LYS A 161 -0.07 -9.95 18.24
N ASN A 162 -0.40 -8.73 17.79
CA ASN A 162 -1.73 -8.10 17.96
C ASN A 162 -2.38 -7.70 16.63
N MET A 163 -2.48 -8.66 15.72
CA MET A 163 -2.90 -8.50 14.33
C MET A 163 -4.13 -7.61 14.09
N LYS A 164 -5.18 -7.74 14.89
CA LYS A 164 -6.43 -6.98 14.75
C LYS A 164 -6.25 -5.50 15.08
N GLU A 165 -5.47 -5.19 16.12
CA GLU A 165 -5.18 -3.82 16.53
C GLU A 165 -4.27 -3.14 15.50
N ASP A 166 -3.26 -3.88 15.03
CA ASP A 166 -2.32 -3.43 14.01
C ASP A 166 -3.04 -3.11 12.70
N MET A 167 -3.92 -4.00 12.21
CA MET A 167 -4.74 -3.71 11.03
C MET A 167 -5.63 -2.47 11.22
N LYS A 168 -6.24 -2.31 12.39
CA LYS A 168 -7.08 -1.13 12.68
C LYS A 168 -6.26 0.16 12.66
N GLU A 169 -5.08 0.16 13.27
CA GLU A 169 -4.16 1.31 13.26
C GLU A 169 -3.72 1.65 11.83
N ILE A 170 -3.27 0.66 11.06
CA ILE A 170 -2.81 0.86 9.67
C ILE A 170 -3.95 1.41 8.82
N LYS A 171 -5.14 0.81 8.92
CA LYS A 171 -6.33 1.28 8.20
C LYS A 171 -6.68 2.73 8.54
N GLN A 172 -6.62 3.08 9.83
CA GLN A 172 -6.88 4.44 10.30
C GLN A 172 -5.86 5.43 9.73
N LYS A 173 -4.57 5.08 9.71
CA LYS A 173 -3.50 5.92 9.13
C LYS A 173 -3.65 6.10 7.62
N LEU A 174 -4.05 5.04 6.92
CA LEU A 174 -4.35 5.07 5.49
C LEU A 174 -5.70 5.74 5.16
N GLY A 175 -6.51 6.03 6.18
CA GLY A 175 -7.86 6.54 6.04
C GLY A 175 -8.84 5.56 5.40
N ILE A 176 -8.51 4.26 5.31
CA ILE A 176 -9.34 3.23 4.65
C ILE A 176 -10.40 2.69 5.60
N GLN A 177 -11.63 2.58 5.12
CA GLN A 177 -12.78 2.11 5.91
C GLN A 177 -13.60 1.10 5.10
N ASN A 178 -14.25 0.15 5.79
CA ASN A 178 -15.13 -0.86 5.19
C ASN A 178 -14.46 -1.74 4.10
N VAL A 179 -13.16 -1.98 4.23
CA VAL A 179 -12.37 -2.84 3.34
C VAL A 179 -12.28 -4.26 3.93
N ARG A 180 -12.42 -5.29 3.09
CA ARG A 180 -12.29 -6.69 3.51
C ARG A 180 -10.87 -6.96 4.00
N ASP A 181 -10.77 -7.63 5.15
CA ASP A 181 -9.50 -8.03 5.72
C ASP A 181 -9.04 -9.39 5.23
N CYS A 182 -7.75 -9.47 4.97
CA CYS A 182 -7.03 -10.72 4.91
C CYS A 182 -5.88 -10.65 5.89
N VAL A 183 -5.67 -11.78 6.55
CA VAL A 183 -4.42 -11.98 7.26
C VAL A 183 -3.82 -13.29 6.84
N SER A 184 -2.62 -13.21 6.28
CA SER A 184 -1.75 -14.36 6.18
C SER A 184 -0.78 -14.26 7.35
N ALA A 185 -0.93 -15.16 8.33
CA ALA A 185 0.21 -15.48 9.16
C ALA A 185 1.26 -16.03 8.18
N LEU A 186 2.44 -15.42 8.13
CA LEU A 186 3.62 -16.13 7.65
C LEU A 186 3.80 -17.30 8.62
N LEU A 187 3.13 -18.41 8.32
CA LEU A 187 3.42 -19.68 8.91
C LEU A 187 4.86 -19.96 8.52
N ASN A 188 5.75 -19.93 9.51
CA ASN A 188 6.87 -20.84 9.52
C ASN A 188 6.28 -22.27 9.56
N ASP A 189 5.67 -22.72 8.47
CA ASP A 189 5.41 -24.14 8.20
C ASP A 189 6.76 -24.74 7.78
N THR A 190 7.66 -24.79 8.74
CA THR A 190 8.81 -25.68 8.78
C THR A 190 9.10 -25.94 10.25
N LYS A 191 8.27 -26.79 10.86
CA LYS A 191 8.71 -27.87 11.74
C LYS A 191 7.64 -28.95 11.85
#